data_AF-A0A7U7Q8H6-F1
#
_entry.id   AF-A0A7U7Q8H6-F1
#
_cell.length_a   1.000
_cell.length_b   1.000
_cell.length_c   1.000
_cell.angle_alpha   90.00
_cell.angle_beta   90.00
_cell.angle_gamma   90.00
#
_symmetry.space_group_name_H-M   'P 1'
#
loop_
_entity.id
_entity.type
_entity.pdbx_description
1 polymer ?
#
loop_
_entity_poly.entity_id
_entity_poly.type
_entity_poly.pdbx_seq_one_letter_code
_entity_poly.pdbx_strand_id
1 'polypeptide(L)' 'MRYSRSIGKLREQDYEYIICLLEQHLNCIQSNASSTNEEINEIKLMIQKIQHHLSVPVRKDFSVYKYW' A
#
# COMPACT_ATOMS: atom_id res chain seq x y z
N MET A 1 -26.59 -0.22 -9.64
CA MET A 1 -25.20 -0.12 -9.18
C MET A 1 -25.18 0.46 -7.77
N ARG A 2 -24.92 -0.35 -6.73
CA ARG A 2 -24.75 0.13 -5.35
C ARG A 2 -23.31 0.60 -5.17
N TYR A 3 -23.08 1.91 -5.18
CA TYR A 3 -21.79 2.49 -4.80
C TYR A 3 -21.62 2.36 -3.29
N SER A 4 -20.93 1.30 -2.85
CA SER A 4 -20.46 1.17 -1.46
C SER A 4 -19.29 2.13 -1.26
N ARG A 5 -19.56 3.31 -0.70
CA ARG A 5 -18.52 4.19 -0.16
C ARG A 5 -18.15 3.68 1.23
N SER A 6 -17.16 2.80 1.33
CA SER A 6 -16.46 2.57 2.60
C SER A 6 -15.55 3.78 2.86
N ILE A 7 -16.08 4.78 3.55
CA ILE A 7 -15.31 5.94 4.02
C ILE A 7 -14.17 5.39 4.89
N GLY A 8 -12.92 5.68 4.51
CA GLY A 8 -11.72 5.27 5.26
C GLY A 8 -10.95 4.07 4.69
N LYS A 9 -11.36 3.47 3.58
CA LYS A 9 -10.59 2.42 2.90
C LYS A 9 -10.06 2.93 1.56
N LEU A 10 -8.73 3.04 1.43
CA LEU A 10 -8.07 3.30 0.15
C LEU A 10 -8.49 2.24 -0.86
N ARG A 11 -8.79 2.67 -2.09
CA ARG A 11 -9.03 1.76 -3.22
C ARG A 11 -7.70 1.21 -3.70
N GLU A 12 -7.75 0.10 -4.41
CA GLU A 12 -6.58 -0.49 -5.09
C GLU A 12 -5.82 0.54 -5.93
N GLN A 13 -6.54 1.37 -6.69
CA GLN A 13 -5.98 2.48 -7.47
C GLN A 13 -5.21 3.50 -6.62
N ASP A 14 -5.66 3.78 -5.40
CA ASP A 14 -4.97 4.71 -4.52
C ASP A 14 -3.64 4.10 -4.01
N TYR A 15 -3.62 2.79 -3.74
CA TYR A 15 -2.40 2.07 -3.38
C TYR A 15 -1.41 1.99 -4.54
N GLU A 16 -1.89 1.74 -5.76
CA GLU A 16 -1.06 1.76 -6.98
C GLU A 16 -0.41 3.13 -7.19
N TYR A 17 -1.16 4.22 -6.97
CA TYR A 17 -0.63 5.58 -7.04
C TYR A 17 0.45 5.83 -5.98
N ILE A 18 0.25 5.35 -4.76
CA ILE A 18 1.26 5.46 -3.69
C ILE A 18 2.53 4.68 -4.03
N ILE A 19 2.40 3.46 -4.59
CA ILE A 19 3.56 2.67 -5.06
C ILE A 19 4.34 3.46 -6.12
N CYS A 20 3.65 4.05 -7.10
CA CYS A 20 4.29 4.84 -8.16
C CYS A 20 5.08 6.04 -7.59
N LEU A 21 4.52 6.75 -6.61
CA LEU A 21 5.22 7.86 -5.94
C LEU A 21 6.46 7.38 -5.17
N LEU A 22 6.35 6.24 -4.46
CA LEU A 22 7.47 5.67 -3.71
C LEU A 22 8.59 5.18 -4.65
N GLU A 23 8.25 4.60 -5.80
CA GLU A 23 9.22 4.19 -6.81
C GLU A 23 9.94 5.39 -7.44
N GLN A 24 9.20 6.46 -7.74
CA GLN A 24 9.81 7.72 -8.21
C GLN A 24 10.76 8.30 -7.17
N HIS A 25 10.36 8.31 -5.90
CA HIS A 25 11.21 8.80 -4.82
C HIS A 25 12.45 7.93 -4.61
N LEU A 26 12.31 6.61 -4.71
CA LEU A 26 13.41 5.66 -4.66
C LEU A 26 14.42 5.96 -5.77
N ASN A 27 13.97 6.20 -7.00
CA ASN A 27 14.84 6.57 -8.12
C ASN A 27 15.59 7.88 -7.84
N CYS A 28 14.91 8.90 -7.29
CA CYS A 28 15.55 10.16 -6.92
C CYS A 28 16.65 9.97 -5.86
N ILE A 29 16.36 9.21 -4.80
CA ILE A 29 17.31 8.94 -3.71
C ILE A 29 18.48 8.09 -4.21
N GLN A 30 18.24 7.08 -5.03
CA GLN A 30 19.30 6.25 -5.60
C GLN A 30 20.22 7.03 -6.55
N SER A 31 19.71 8.08 -7.20
CA SER A 31 20.53 8.98 -8.01
C SER A 31 21.36 9.97 -7.19
N ASN A 32 21.07 10.11 -5.89
CA ASN A 32 21.78 11.00 -4.99
C ASN A 32 22.91 10.25 -4.25
N ALA A 33 24.16 10.67 -4.47
CA ALA A 33 25.33 10.07 -3.84
C ALA A 33 25.41 10.31 -2.31
N SER A 34 24.59 11.23 -1.78
CA SER A 34 24.51 11.51 -0.34
C SER A 34 23.45 10.69 0.40
N SER A 35 22.61 9.94 -0.32
CA SER A 35 21.58 9.12 0.31
C SER A 35 22.17 7.87 0.95
N THR A 36 21.61 7.50 2.10
CA THR A 36 22.10 6.33 2.86
C THR A 36 21.44 5.05 2.38
N ASN A 37 22.14 3.93 2.52
CA ASN A 37 21.57 2.61 2.19
C ASN A 37 20.33 2.31 3.04
N GLU A 38 20.29 2.80 4.28
CA GLU A 38 19.14 2.75 5.18
C GLU A 38 17.90 3.41 4.55
N GLU A 39 18.00 4.64 4.05
CA GLU A 39 16.88 5.34 3.40
C GLU A 39 16.31 4.57 2.19
N ILE A 40 17.20 4.03 1.36
CA ILE A 40 16.84 3.20 0.20
C ILE A 40 16.10 1.93 0.66
N ASN A 41 16.58 1.28 1.72
CA ASN A 41 16.00 0.06 2.24
C ASN A 41 14.63 0.30 2.90
N GLU A 42 14.46 1.41 3.61
CA GLU A 42 13.17 1.78 4.21
C GLU A 42 12.07 1.97 3.16
N ILE A 43 12.40 2.66 2.06
CA ILE A 43 11.44 2.88 0.97
C ILE A 43 11.08 1.56 0.26
N LYS A 44 12.08 0.71 0.00
CA LYS A 44 11.83 -0.64 -0.57
C LYS A 44 10.92 -1.47 0.34
N LEU A 45 11.16 -1.43 1.65
CA LEU A 45 10.34 -2.14 2.63
C LEU A 45 8.89 -1.61 2.64
N MET A 46 8.70 -0.30 2.50
CA MET A 46 7.36 0.30 2.39
C MET A 46 6.62 -0.18 1.14
N ILE A 47 7.27 -0.16 -0.03
CA ILE A 47 6.68 -0.66 -1.29
C ILE A 47 6.25 -2.13 -1.11
N GLN A 48 7.14 -2.97 -0.56
CA GLN A 48 6.84 -4.39 -0.34
C GLN A 48 5.66 -4.60 0.60
N LYS A 49 5.53 -3.82 1.67
CA LYS A 49 4.39 -3.90 2.61
C LYS A 49 3.07 -3.55 1.92
N ILE A 50 3.06 -2.52 1.08
CA ILE A 50 1.85 -2.10 0.36
C ILE A 50 1.45 -3.16 -0.68
N GLN A 51 2.42 -3.68 -1.44
CA GLN A 51 2.19 -4.78 -2.39
C GLN A 51 1.67 -6.03 -1.69
N HIS A 52 2.22 -6.37 -0.52
CA HIS A 52 1.72 -7.48 0.29
C HIS A 52 0.25 -7.25 0.68
N HIS A 53 -0.10 -6.05 1.16
CA HIS A 53 -1.48 -5.70 1.51
C HIS A 53 -2.46 -5.77 0.32
N LEU A 54 -2.00 -5.49 -0.91
CA LEU A 54 -2.79 -5.66 -2.13
C LEU A 54 -2.92 -7.14 -2.55
N SER A 55 -1.84 -7.91 -2.42
CA SER A 55 -1.78 -9.32 -2.83
C SER A 55 -2.55 -10.25 -1.89
N VAL A 56 -2.67 -9.90 -0.60
CA VAL A 56 -3.36 -10.72 0.38
C VAL A 56 -4.86 -10.49 0.22
N PRO A 57 -5.65 -11.54 -0.12
CA PRO A 57 -7.09 -11.40 -0.11
C PRO A 57 -7.51 -11.00 1.30
N VAL A 58 -8.16 -9.84 1.44
CA VAL A 58 -8.76 -9.39 2.69
C VAL A 58 -9.62 -10.55 3.19
N ARG A 59 -9.16 -11.27 4.23
CA ARG A 59 -9.93 -12.37 4.82
C ARG A 59 -11.29 -11.81 5.18
N LYS A 60 -12.31 -12.16 4.41
CA LYS A 60 -13.70 -11.87 4.69
C LYS A 60 -14.18 -12.83 5.78
N ASP A 61 -13.62 -12.72 6.97
CA ASP A 61 -14.12 -13.48 8.11
C ASP A 61 -14.36 -12.51 9.25
N PHE A 62 -15.53 -11.88 9.22
CA PHE A 62 -16.36 -11.70 10.41
C PHE A 62 -17.79 -11.35 9.97
N SER A 63 -18.50 -12.33 9.39
CA SER A 63 -19.95 -12.31 9.42
C SER A 63 -20.39 -12.69 10.83
N VAL A 64 -20.60 -11.69 11.70
CA VAL A 64 -21.35 -11.89 12.95
C VAL A 64 -22.77 -12.23 12.52
N TYR A 65 -23.09 -13.51 12.45
CA TYR A 65 -24.48 -13.95 12.42
C TYR A 65 -25.11 -13.49 13.72
N LYS A 66 -25.95 -12.46 13.60
CA LYS A 66 -26.85 -11.97 14.64
C LYS A 66 -27.93 -13.06 14.81
N TYR A 67 -27.77 -13.92 15.80
CA TYR A 67 -28.88 -14.75 16.26
C TYR A 67 -29.70 -13.95 17.27
N TRP A 68 -31.02 -14.08 17.11
CA TRP A 68 -32.10 -13.40 17.79
C TRP A 68 -32.16 -13.73 19.29
#